data_AF-A0A969SJ28-F1
#
_entry.id   AF-A0A969SJ28-F1
#
_cell.length_a   1.000
_cell.length_b   1.000
_cell.length_c   1.000
_cell.angle_alpha   90.00
_cell.angle_beta   90.00
_cell.angle_gamma   90.00
#
_symmetry.space_group_name_H-M   'P 1'
#
loop_
_entity.id
_entity.type
_entity.pdbx_description
1 polymer ?
#
loop_
_entity_poly.entity_id
_entity_poly.type
_entity_poly.pdbx_seq_one_letter_code
_entity_poly.pdbx_strand_id
1 'polypeptide(L)'
;MDRLVIRCSGETEARKLARLVKSRAPDLKCGACGGRDFGMIEEPDVPMRTYLRRYSAGGGPATQFTHQTLVTLICTRCGHLEQFAEAVLNGARPEQYGPEVGDD
;
A
#
# COMPACT_ATOMS: atom_id res chain seq x y z
N MET A 1 -19.61 -10.52 -11.03
CA MET A 1 -18.85 -9.66 -10.09
C MET A 1 -18.10 -8.61 -10.90
N ASP A 2 -18.14 -7.35 -10.46
CA ASP A 2 -17.40 -6.27 -11.13
C ASP A 2 -15.89 -6.49 -11.05
N ARG A 3 -15.21 -6.34 -12.20
CA ARG A 3 -13.76 -6.53 -12.33
C ARG A 3 -13.00 -5.43 -11.57
N LEU A 4 -11.96 -5.80 -10.81
CA LEU A 4 -11.01 -4.83 -10.25
C LEU A 4 -10.13 -4.22 -11.36
N VAL A 5 -10.15 -2.89 -11.46
CA VAL A 5 -9.37 -2.09 -12.40
C VAL A 5 -8.42 -1.18 -11.62
N ILE A 6 -7.12 -1.27 -11.94
CA ILE A 6 -6.09 -0.34 -11.47
C ILE A 6 -5.42 0.25 -12.71
N ARG A 7 -5.53 1.56 -12.87
CA ARG A 7 -4.94 2.36 -13.95
C ARG A 7 -3.61 2.91 -13.45
N CYS A 8 -2.56 2.87 -14.26
CA CYS A 8 -1.23 3.37 -13.91
C CYS A 8 -0.60 4.05 -15.14
N SER A 9 0.42 4.88 -14.91
CA SER A 9 1.30 5.38 -15.97
C SER A 9 1.90 4.19 -16.74
N GLY A 10 2.32 4.42 -18.00
CA GLY A 10 2.77 3.35 -18.89
C GLY A 10 4.03 2.59 -18.43
N GLU A 11 4.65 3.03 -17.33
CA GLU A 11 5.92 2.58 -16.76
C GLU A 11 5.92 1.13 -16.26
N THR A 12 7.10 0.52 -16.26
CA THR A 12 7.26 -0.90 -15.96
C THR A 12 6.99 -1.19 -14.48
N GLU A 13 7.48 -0.35 -13.57
CA GLU A 13 7.30 -0.56 -12.12
C GLU A 13 5.88 -0.29 -11.66
N ALA A 14 5.23 0.76 -12.17
CA ALA A 14 3.83 1.05 -11.85
C ALA A 14 2.89 -0.12 -12.24
N ARG A 15 3.15 -0.75 -13.40
CA ARG A 15 2.43 -1.97 -13.83
C ARG A 15 2.70 -3.16 -12.93
N LYS A 16 3.94 -3.35 -12.46
CA LYS A 16 4.30 -4.43 -11.53
C LYS A 16 3.57 -4.26 -10.20
N LEU A 17 3.60 -3.06 -9.62
CA LEU A 17 2.88 -2.74 -8.38
C LEU A 17 1.38 -2.91 -8.53
N ALA A 18 0.79 -2.45 -9.64
CA ALA A 18 -0.64 -2.64 -9.91
C ALA A 18 -1.01 -4.13 -9.96
N ARG A 19 -0.20 -4.97 -10.62
CA ARG A 19 -0.41 -6.42 -10.64
C ARG A 19 -0.28 -7.05 -9.25
N LEU A 20 0.68 -6.58 -8.45
CA LEU A 20 0.91 -7.06 -7.10
C LEU A 20 -0.26 -6.71 -6.17
N VAL A 21 -0.79 -5.49 -6.24
CA VAL A 21 -2.00 -5.11 -5.49
C VAL A 21 -3.17 -6.00 -5.90
N LYS A 22 -3.38 -6.23 -7.19
CA LYS A 22 -4.48 -7.10 -7.67
C LYS A 22 -4.35 -8.55 -7.20
N SER A 23 -3.13 -9.08 -7.04
CA SER A 23 -2.94 -10.44 -6.54
C SER A 23 -3.11 -10.54 -5.03
N ARG A 24 -2.67 -9.52 -4.28
CA ARG A 24 -2.75 -9.48 -2.81
C ARG A 24 -4.12 -9.06 -2.28
N ALA A 25 -4.84 -8.24 -3.03
CA ALA A 25 -6.16 -7.71 -2.66
C ALA A 25 -7.17 -7.84 -3.83
N PRO A 26 -7.52 -9.07 -4.26
CA PRO A 26 -8.42 -9.29 -5.40
C PRO A 26 -9.84 -8.74 -5.16
N ASP A 27 -10.25 -8.64 -3.89
CA ASP A 27 -11.56 -8.15 -3.48
C ASP A 27 -11.59 -6.66 -3.14
N LEU A 28 -10.51 -5.92 -3.41
CA LEU A 28 -10.43 -4.48 -3.16
C LEU A 28 -11.66 -3.74 -3.70
N LYS A 29 -12.29 -2.97 -2.81
CA LYS A 29 -13.39 -2.02 -3.08
C LYS A 29 -13.06 -0.74 -2.34
N CYS A 30 -13.46 0.38 -2.90
CA CYS A 30 -13.31 1.67 -2.24
C CYS A 30 -14.14 1.66 -0.94
N GLY A 31 -13.50 1.97 0.19
CA GLY A 31 -14.17 2.01 1.49
C GLY A 31 -15.32 3.01 1.56
N ALA A 32 -15.28 4.08 0.74
CA ALA A 32 -16.32 5.11 0.73
C ALA A 32 -17.52 4.80 -0.20
N CYS A 33 -17.29 4.35 -1.44
CA CYS A 33 -18.34 4.22 -2.45
C CYS A 33 -18.54 2.80 -3.00
N GLY A 34 -17.75 1.82 -2.55
CA GLY A 34 -17.78 0.44 -3.02
C GLY A 34 -17.26 0.22 -4.45
N GLY A 35 -16.80 1.27 -5.13
CA GLY A 35 -16.24 1.21 -6.48
C GLY A 35 -14.98 0.32 -6.57
N ARG A 36 -14.73 -0.26 -7.75
CA ARG A 36 -13.58 -1.16 -8.01
C ARG A 36 -12.66 -0.66 -9.13
N ASP A 37 -12.73 0.63 -9.43
CA ASP A 37 -11.87 1.30 -10.42
C ASP A 37 -11.01 2.34 -9.70
N PHE A 38 -9.70 2.19 -9.84
CA PHE A 38 -8.69 2.99 -9.16
C PHE A 38 -7.64 3.49 -10.14
N GLY A 39 -7.12 4.68 -9.90
CA GLY A 39 -5.87 5.18 -10.48
C GLY A 39 -4.75 5.07 -9.46
N MET A 40 -3.57 4.62 -9.87
CA MET A 40 -2.35 4.75 -9.09
C MET A 40 -1.83 6.17 -9.27
N ILE A 41 -1.68 6.90 -8.18
CA ILE A 41 -1.15 8.27 -8.18
C ILE A 41 0.32 8.33 -7.77
N GLU A 42 0.84 7.22 -7.23
CA GLU A 42 2.25 7.10 -6.93
C GLU A 42 3.04 6.84 -8.22
N GLU A 43 4.11 7.61 -8.43
CA GLU A 43 5.10 7.37 -9.49
C GLU A 43 6.29 6.61 -8.86
N PRO A 44 6.36 5.27 -9.01
CA PRO A 44 7.40 4.49 -8.34
C PRO A 44 8.82 4.78 -8.85
N ASP A 45 8.93 5.37 -10.04
CA ASP A 45 10.19 5.67 -10.71
C ASP A 45 10.74 7.06 -10.32
N VAL A 46 10.01 7.88 -9.55
CA VAL A 46 10.47 9.20 -9.10
C VAL A 46 10.84 9.20 -7.60
N PRO A 47 11.78 10.07 -7.16
CA PRO A 47 12.23 10.11 -5.75
C PRO A 47 11.16 10.61 -4.76
N MET A 48 10.12 11.29 -5.24
CA MET A 48 9.03 11.84 -4.44
C MET A 48 7.97 10.77 -4.15
N ARG A 49 8.37 9.80 -3.32
CA ARG A 49 7.47 8.74 -2.87
C ARG A 49 6.89 9.05 -1.50
N THR A 50 5.68 8.56 -1.25
CA THR A 50 5.07 8.66 0.08
C THR A 50 5.77 7.66 1.00
N TYR A 51 6.36 8.15 2.09
CA TYR A 51 7.03 7.33 3.09
C TYR A 51 6.24 7.30 4.41
N LEU A 52 6.01 6.10 4.95
CA LEU A 52 5.63 5.92 6.36
C LEU A 52 6.85 5.59 7.18
N ARG A 53 7.00 6.26 8.33
CA ARG A 53 8.01 5.90 9.33
C ARG A 53 7.53 4.71 10.14
N ARG A 54 8.37 3.68 10.25
CA ARG A 54 8.18 2.51 11.12
C ARG A 54 9.28 2.47 12.17
N TYR A 55 8.92 2.15 13.40
CA TYR A 55 9.87 1.82 14.47
C TYR A 55 10.18 0.33 14.42
N SER A 56 11.45 -0.07 14.43
CA SER A 56 11.78 -1.48 14.62
C SER A 56 11.64 -1.85 16.10
N ALA A 57 10.82 -2.85 16.41
CA ALA A 57 10.79 -3.45 17.74
C ALA A 57 12.00 -4.36 17.85
N GLY A 58 13.05 -3.97 18.60
CA GLY A 58 14.16 -4.90 18.85
C GLY A 58 15.53 -4.41 19.33
N GLY A 59 15.77 -3.16 19.72
CA GLY A 59 17.12 -2.85 20.22
C GLY A 59 17.37 -1.47 20.83
N GLY A 60 17.48 -1.42 22.16
CA GLY A 60 18.20 -0.38 22.90
C GLY A 60 17.71 1.08 22.73
N PRO A 61 18.40 2.06 23.36
CA PRO A 61 17.96 3.46 23.40
C PRO A 61 18.10 4.23 22.08
N ALA A 62 18.47 3.56 20.98
CA ALA A 62 18.47 4.15 19.64
C ALA A 62 17.36 3.48 18.82
N THR A 63 16.14 4.00 18.93
CA THR A 63 15.03 3.61 18.04
C THR A 63 15.46 3.75 16.59
N GLN A 64 15.75 2.62 15.93
CA GLN A 64 16.01 2.59 14.50
C GLN A 64 14.67 2.73 13.77
N PHE A 65 14.59 3.74 12.92
CA PHE A 65 13.43 3.95 12.06
C PHE A 65 13.71 3.36 10.69
N THR A 66 12.74 2.62 10.15
CA THR A 66 12.74 2.21 8.76
C THR A 66 11.65 2.99 8.03
N HIS A 67 12.01 3.64 6.92
CA HIS A 67 11.00 4.21 6.02
C HIS A 67 10.39 3.09 5.18
N GLN A 68 9.06 3.07 5.07
CA GLN A 68 8.34 2.18 4.17
C GLN A 68 7.69 2.99 3.06
N THR A 69 7.87 2.51 1.85
CA THR A 69 7.24 3.10 0.68
C THR A 69 5.80 2.65 0.56
N LEU A 70 4.92 3.56 0.11
CA LEU A 70 3.51 3.27 -0.10
C LEU A 70 3.17 3.17 -1.58
N VAL A 71 2.10 2.43 -1.84
CA VAL A 71 1.32 2.51 -3.07
C VAL A 71 0.01 3.22 -2.71
N THR A 72 -0.19 4.41 -3.29
CA THR A 72 -1.43 5.17 -3.11
C THR A 72 -2.31 5.04 -4.36
N LEU A 73 -3.55 4.61 -4.15
CA LEU A 73 -4.57 4.50 -5.17
C LEU A 73 -5.68 5.53 -4.91
N ILE A 74 -6.17 6.19 -5.95
CA ILE A 74 -7.34 7.05 -5.92
C ILE A 74 -8.53 6.33 -6.57
N CYS A 75 -9.67 6.26 -5.88
CA CYS A 75 -10.91 5.77 -6.47
C CYS A 75 -11.38 6.73 -7.55
N THR A 76 -11.48 6.26 -8.80
CA THR A 76 -11.83 7.12 -9.95
C THR A 76 -13.29 7.55 -9.95
N ARG A 77 -14.13 6.98 -9.07
CA ARG A 77 -15.54 7.35 -8.91
C ARG A 77 -15.78 8.46 -7.88
N CYS A 78 -15.00 8.52 -6.80
CA CYS A 78 -15.28 9.40 -5.67
C CYS A 78 -14.06 10.13 -5.07
N GLY A 79 -12.85 9.86 -5.57
CA GLY A 79 -11.63 10.52 -5.11
C GLY A 79 -11.04 9.99 -3.79
N HIS A 80 -11.68 9.01 -3.14
CA HIS A 80 -11.15 8.38 -1.92
C HIS A 80 -9.78 7.74 -2.16
N LEU A 81 -8.87 7.85 -1.19
CA LEU A 81 -7.53 7.28 -1.27
C LEU A 81 -7.44 5.95 -0.51
N GLU A 82 -6.90 4.94 -1.16
CA GLU A 82 -6.53 3.65 -0.55
C GLU A 82 -5.00 3.54 -0.55
N GLN A 83 -4.40 3.20 0.60
CA GLN A 83 -2.94 3.13 0.73
C GLN A 83 -2.49 1.74 1.16
N PHE A 84 -1.45 1.24 0.49
CA PHE A 84 -0.83 -0.04 0.79
C PHE A 84 0.64 0.16 1.08
N ALA A 85 1.15 -0.43 2.17
CA ALA A 85 2.58 -0.52 2.39
C ALA A 85 3.20 -1.54 1.42
N GLU A 86 4.21 -1.14 0.66
CA GLU A 86 4.90 -2.05 -0.27
C GLU A 86 5.54 -3.23 0.44
N ALA A 87 6.01 -3.03 1.68
CA ALA A 87 6.56 -4.12 2.48
C ALA A 87 5.57 -5.28 2.63
N VAL A 88 4.29 -4.97 2.89
CA VAL A 88 3.22 -6.00 3.03
C VAL A 88 2.94 -6.65 1.68
N LEU A 89 2.87 -5.87 0.60
CA LEU A 89 2.69 -6.41 -0.76
C LEU A 89 3.83 -7.39 -1.14
N ASN A 90 5.05 -7.10 -0.66
CA ASN A 90 6.26 -7.89 -0.83
C ASN A 90 6.44 -9.01 0.23
N GLY A 91 5.44 -9.25 1.08
CA GLY A 91 5.42 -10.40 1.99
C GLY A 91 5.94 -10.15 3.41
N ALA A 92 6.04 -8.90 3.84
CA ALA A 92 6.25 -8.60 5.25
C ALA A 92 5.13 -9.21 6.09
N ARG A 93 5.51 -9.85 7.20
CA ARG A 93 4.59 -10.55 8.11
C ARG A 93 4.14 -9.63 9.25
N PRO A 94 2.94 -9.84 9.83
CA PRO A 94 2.43 -9.04 10.95
C PRO A 94 3.41 -8.92 12.11
N GLU A 95 4.08 -10.01 12.51
CA GLU A 95 5.00 -10.03 13.67
C GLU A 95 6.18 -9.06 13.51
N GLN A 96 6.52 -8.67 12.28
CA GLN A 96 7.57 -7.69 12.04
C GLN A 96 7.14 -6.28 12.48
N TYR A 97 5.83 -6.02 12.57
CA TYR A 97 5.24 -4.74 12.99
C TYR A 97 5.11 -4.60 14.51
N GLY A 98 5.50 -5.63 15.26
CA GLY A 98 5.39 -5.66 16.71
C GLY A 98 4.37 -6.70 17.18
N PRO A 99 4.21 -6.86 18.51
CA PRO A 99 3.18 -7.71 19.06
C PRO A 99 1.79 -7.14 18.78
N GLU A 100 0.79 -8.02 18.70
CA GLU A 100 -0.61 -7.63 18.77
C GLU A 100 -0.89 -6.95 20.11
N VAL A 101 -1.67 -5.87 20.09
CA VAL A 101 -2.14 -5.21 21.30
C VAL A 101 -3.41 -5.93 21.74
N GLY A 102 -3.41 -6.49 22.95
CA GLY A 102 -4.60 -7.12 23.54
C GLY A 102 -5.64 -6.10 24.00
N ASP A 103 -6.85 -6.57 24.27
CA ASP A 103 -8.03 -5.76 24.64
C ASP A 103 -8.05 -5.27 26.11
N ASP A 104 -6.91 -5.19 26.81
CA ASP A 104 -6.82 -4.87 28.26
C ASP A 104 -7.48 -3.53 28.64
#